data_AF-A0A962Z3U9-F1
#
_entry.id   AF-A0A962Z3U9-F1
#
_cell.length_a   1.000
_cell.length_b   1.000
_cell.length_c   1.000
_cell.angle_alpha   90.00
_cell.angle_beta   90.00
_cell.angle_gamma   90.00
#
_symmetry.space_group_name_H-M   'P 1'
#
loop_
_entity.id
_entity.type
_entity.pdbx_description
1 polymer ?
#
loop_
_entity_poly.entity_id
_entity_poly.type
_entity_poly.pdbx_seq_one_letter_code
_entity_poly.pdbx_strand_id
1 'polypeptide(L)'
;LLEKYGDSFIRQTVPHEVAHVVVSALFPYRTAPHGQEWRSVMAFFDAEPKRCHSYQIDGADGRQLARFSYRCGCRVHQLTAIRRNRIARGQRYYCRHCRALLIPEKTMD
;
A
#
# COMPACT_ATOMS: atom_id res chain seq x y z
N LEU A 1 -8.59 -7.97 14.34
CA LEU A 1 -7.27 -8.65 14.26
C LEU A 1 -6.81 -9.15 15.62
N LEU A 2 -6.65 -8.28 16.61
CA LEU A 2 -6.32 -8.68 17.98
C LEU A 2 -7.26 -9.77 18.52
N GLU A 3 -8.57 -9.57 18.45
CA GLU A 3 -9.57 -10.55 18.91
C GLU A 3 -9.44 -11.93 18.24
N LYS A 4 -9.03 -11.96 16.97
CA LYS A 4 -8.93 -13.19 16.17
C LYS A 4 -7.58 -13.91 16.32
N TYR A 5 -6.50 -13.15 16.50
CA TYR A 5 -5.12 -13.68 16.46
C TYR A 5 -4.37 -13.56 17.80
N GLY A 6 -4.98 -12.93 18.81
CA GLY A 6 -4.55 -12.88 20.19
C GLY A 6 -3.05 -12.66 20.36
N ASP A 7 -2.40 -13.63 21.01
CA ASP A 7 -0.97 -13.63 21.31
C ASP A 7 -0.09 -13.42 20.08
N SER A 8 -0.43 -13.99 18.93
CA SER A 8 0.40 -13.81 17.73
C SER A 8 0.39 -12.36 17.26
N PHE A 9 -0.74 -11.65 17.40
CA PHE A 9 -0.85 -10.22 17.09
C PHE A 9 -0.07 -9.38 18.10
N ILE A 10 -0.19 -9.72 19.38
CA ILE A 10 0.53 -9.03 20.46
C ILE A 10 2.05 -9.22 20.32
N ARG A 11 2.52 -10.42 19.99
CA ARG A 11 3.95 -10.73 19.89
C ARG A 11 4.59 -10.29 18.58
N GLN A 12 3.82 -10.08 17.52
CA GLN A 12 4.38 -9.74 16.20
C GLN A 12 3.99 -8.33 15.74
N THR A 13 2.69 -8.03 15.71
CA THR A 13 2.19 -6.77 15.13
C THR A 13 2.37 -5.59 16.06
N VAL A 14 2.15 -5.76 17.36
CA VAL A 14 2.39 -4.66 18.31
C VAL A 14 3.87 -4.24 18.29
N PRO A 15 4.86 -5.14 18.41
CA PRO A 15 6.27 -4.78 18.22
C PRO A 15 6.57 -4.14 16.87
N HIS A 16 5.97 -4.62 15.77
CA HIS A 16 6.16 -4.05 14.43
C HIS A 16 5.80 -2.56 14.39
N GLU A 17 4.60 -2.21 14.86
CA GLU A 17 4.11 -0.83 14.82
C GLU A 17 4.82 0.05 15.85
N VAL A 18 5.09 -0.48 17.05
CA VAL A 18 5.84 0.26 18.09
C VAL A 18 7.28 0.53 17.64
N ALA A 19 7.92 -0.39 16.92
CA ALA A 19 9.26 -0.18 16.39
C ALA A 19 9.33 1.00 15.41
N HIS A 20 8.29 1.24 14.59
CA HIS A 20 8.22 2.45 13.75
C HIS A 20 8.18 3.73 14.60
N VAL A 21 7.40 3.72 15.68
CA VAL A 21 7.29 4.87 16.59
C VAL A 21 8.62 5.13 17.30
N VAL A 22 9.27 4.08 17.84
CA VAL A 22 10.58 4.20 18.50
C VAL A 22 11.63 4.73 17.54
N VAL A 23 11.70 4.20 16.31
CA VAL A 23 12.64 4.70 15.30
C VAL A 23 12.37 6.16 14.98
N SER A 24 11.11 6.55 14.80
CA SER A 24 10.76 7.95 14.55
C SER A 24 11.10 8.88 15.71
N ALA A 25 11.09 8.39 16.95
CA ALA A 25 11.39 9.18 18.14
C ALA A 25 12.90 9.34 18.38
N LEU A 26 13.69 8.30 18.07
CA LEU A 26 15.13 8.26 18.36
C LEU A 26 16.01 8.75 17.21
N PHE A 27 15.57 8.58 15.96
CA PHE A 27 16.36 8.93 14.78
C PHE A 27 15.77 10.18 14.10
N PRO A 28 16.39 11.36 14.25
CA PRO A 28 15.85 12.62 13.71
C PRO A 28 16.03 12.75 12.19
N TYR A 29 16.75 11.82 11.56
CA TYR A 29 16.96 11.75 10.12
C TYR A 29 16.04 10.71 9.48
N ARG A 30 15.85 10.83 8.16
CA ARG A 30 15.02 9.89 7.40
C ARG A 30 15.63 8.49 7.42
N THR A 31 14.94 7.55 8.06
CA THR A 31 15.28 6.12 8.05
C THR A 31 14.41 5.36 7.05
N ALA A 32 14.89 4.20 6.61
CA ALA A 32 14.05 3.27 5.87
C ALA A 32 13.02 2.65 6.83
N PRO A 33 11.73 2.57 6.48
CA PRO A 33 10.68 2.11 7.40
C PRO A 33 10.98 0.77 8.09
N HIS A 34 11.55 -0.19 7.35
CA HIS A 34 11.97 -1.50 7.90
C HIS A 34 13.49 -1.68 7.78
N GLY A 35 14.22 -0.59 7.99
CA GLY A 35 15.68 -0.47 7.91
C GLY A 35 16.43 -1.13 9.06
N GLN A 36 17.72 -0.82 9.19
CA GLN A 36 18.57 -1.42 10.22
C GLN A 36 18.11 -1.04 11.63
N GLU A 37 17.75 0.22 11.81
CA GLU A 37 17.24 0.78 13.06
C GLU A 37 15.97 0.06 13.51
N TRP A 38 15.01 -0.11 12.59
CA TRP A 38 13.77 -0.83 12.86
C TRP A 38 14.03 -2.31 13.22
N ARG A 39 14.93 -2.99 12.50
CA ARG A 39 15.32 -4.38 12.82
C ARG A 39 15.96 -4.50 14.20
N SER A 40 16.78 -3.53 14.59
CA SER A 40 17.39 -3.49 15.93
C SER A 40 16.34 -3.32 17.03
N VAL A 41 15.32 -2.49 16.82
CA VAL A 41 14.21 -2.35 17.79
C VAL A 41 13.33 -3.60 17.83
N MET A 42 13.05 -4.22 16.69
CA MET A 42 12.33 -5.51 16.65
C MET A 42 13.07 -6.60 17.45
N ALA A 43 14.39 -6.70 17.27
CA ALA A 43 15.22 -7.64 18.03
C ALA A 43 15.24 -7.32 19.53
N PHE A 44 15.23 -6.03 19.92
CA PHE A 44 15.11 -5.63 21.32
C PHE A 44 13.78 -6.07 21.94
N PHE A 45 12.70 -6.10 21.16
CA PHE A 45 11.40 -6.64 21.58
C PHE A 45 11.29 -8.17 21.50
N ASP A 46 12.37 -8.88 21.18
CA ASP A 46 12.39 -10.32 20.92
C ASP A 46 11.38 -10.74 19.83
N ALA A 47 11.15 -9.84 18.86
CA ALA A 47 10.23 -10.04 17.75
C ALA A 47 11.00 -10.26 16.44
N GLU A 48 10.58 -11.25 15.66
CA GLU A 48 11.16 -11.48 14.34
C GLU A 48 10.87 -10.27 13.43
N PRO A 49 11.85 -9.74 12.68
CA PRO A 49 11.69 -8.55 11.84
C PRO A 49 10.89 -8.82 10.54
N LYS A 50 9.71 -9.44 10.65
CA LYS A 50 8.80 -9.67 9.54
C LYS A 50 8.10 -8.37 9.15
N ARG A 51 8.26 -8.00 7.87
CA ARG A 51 7.67 -6.78 7.30
C ARG A 51 6.18 -6.89 7.05
N CYS A 52 5.68 -8.10 6.83
CA CYS A 52 4.29 -8.37 6.49
C CYS A 52 3.75 -9.51 7.36
N HIS A 53 2.49 -9.38 7.78
CA HIS A 53 1.74 -10.47 8.40
C HIS A 53 0.88 -11.21 7.36
N SER A 54 0.46 -12.43 7.69
CA SER A 54 -0.41 -13.26 6.85
C SER A 54 -1.84 -13.41 7.41
N TYR A 55 -2.24 -12.54 8.36
CA TYR A 55 -3.57 -12.55 8.93
C TYR A 55 -4.66 -12.45 7.87
N GLN A 56 -5.61 -13.39 7.91
CA GLN A 56 -6.86 -13.30 7.18
C GLN A 56 -7.73 -12.21 7.81
N ILE A 57 -8.25 -11.32 6.98
CA ILE A 57 -9.15 -10.25 7.40
C ILE A 57 -10.53 -10.59 6.85
N ASP A 58 -11.41 -11.10 7.71
CA ASP A 58 -12.77 -11.48 7.31
C ASP A 58 -13.58 -10.22 7.00
N GLY A 59 -14.39 -10.25 5.93
CA GLY A 59 -15.14 -9.07 5.49
C GLY A 59 -14.29 -7.94 4.90
N ALA A 60 -12.98 -8.17 4.71
CA ALA A 60 -12.14 -7.26 3.94
C ALA A 60 -12.35 -7.48 2.44
N ASP A 61 -13.56 -7.21 1.96
CA ASP A 61 -13.72 -6.69 0.61
C ASP A 61 -13.09 -5.30 0.63
N GLY A 62 -11.75 -5.28 0.54
CA GLY A 62 -10.96 -4.06 0.66
C GLY A 62 -11.57 -2.98 -0.21
N ARG A 63 -11.63 -1.74 0.31
CA ARG A 63 -12.34 -0.61 -0.30
C ARG A 63 -12.43 -0.73 -1.82
N GLN A 64 -13.62 -1.08 -2.33
CA GLN A 64 -13.81 -1.19 -3.76
C GLN A 64 -13.68 0.19 -4.38
N LEU A 65 -12.59 0.38 -5.13
CA LEU A 65 -12.35 1.64 -5.83
C LEU A 65 -13.17 1.64 -7.10
N ALA A 66 -13.96 2.70 -7.28
CA ALA A 66 -14.64 2.98 -8.54
C ALA A 66 -13.67 2.85 -9.72
N ARG A 67 -14.17 2.23 -10.79
CA ARG A 67 -13.45 1.97 -12.04
C ARG A 67 -13.90 2.97 -13.09
N PHE A 68 -12.94 3.52 -13.82
CA PHE A 68 -13.14 4.52 -14.86
C PHE A 68 -12.49 4.04 -16.14
N SER A 69 -13.24 4.09 -17.24
CA SER A 69 -12.75 3.69 -18.56
C SER A 69 -11.78 4.72 -19.14
N TYR A 70 -10.64 4.21 -19.60
CA TYR A 70 -9.62 4.94 -20.36
C TYR A 70 -9.27 4.12 -21.59
N ARG A 71 -8.78 4.75 -22.65
CA ARG A 71 -8.40 4.05 -23.88
C ARG A 71 -7.05 4.49 -24.43
N CYS A 72 -6.41 3.55 -25.13
CA CYS A 72 -5.40 3.79 -26.18
C CYS A 72 -6.07 3.44 -27.53
N GLY A 73 -5.36 3.62 -28.65
CA GLY A 73 -5.77 3.04 -29.94
C GLY A 73 -5.75 1.50 -29.99
N CYS A 74 -5.45 0.84 -28.87
CA CYS A 74 -5.14 -0.59 -28.81
C CYS A 74 -6.07 -1.41 -27.91
N ARG A 75 -6.82 -0.77 -26.99
CA ARG A 75 -7.79 -1.36 -26.04
C ARG A 75 -8.33 -0.31 -25.07
N VAL A 76 -9.38 -0.72 -24.35
CA VAL A 76 -9.92 -0.04 -23.16
C VAL A 76 -9.24 -0.57 -21.90
N HIS A 77 -9.10 0.30 -20.90
CA HIS A 77 -8.45 0.07 -19.61
C HIS A 77 -9.35 0.54 -18.47
N GLN A 78 -9.45 -0.24 -17.40
CA GLN A 78 -10.18 0.14 -16.19
C GLN A 78 -9.23 0.71 -15.12
N LEU A 79 -9.17 2.04 -15.02
CA LEU A 79 -8.37 2.73 -14.02
C LEU A 79 -9.17 2.90 -12.71
N THR A 80 -8.50 2.73 -11.57
CA THR A 80 -9.12 3.03 -10.27
C THR A 80 -9.22 4.53 -10.03
N ALA A 81 -10.11 4.94 -9.11
CA ALA A 81 -10.23 6.32 -8.63
C ALA A 81 -8.87 6.97 -8.27
N ILE A 82 -7.93 6.19 -7.72
CA ILE A 82 -6.57 6.68 -7.40
C ILE A 82 -5.84 7.15 -8.65
N ARG A 83 -5.82 6.34 -9.72
CA ARG A 83 -5.12 6.69 -10.96
C ARG A 83 -5.82 7.85 -11.66
N ARG A 84 -7.16 7.86 -11.70
CA ARG A 84 -7.94 8.99 -12.21
C ARG A 84 -7.58 10.29 -11.48
N ASN A 85 -7.54 10.29 -10.15
CA ASN A 85 -7.21 11.48 -9.37
C ASN A 85 -5.75 11.93 -9.58
N ARG A 86 -4.82 10.99 -9.78
CA ARG A 86 -3.44 11.33 -10.16
C ARG A 86 -3.38 11.96 -11.55
N ILE A 87 -4.16 11.46 -12.52
CA ILE A 87 -4.26 12.05 -13.86
C ILE A 87 -4.79 13.48 -13.79
N ALA A 88 -5.82 13.73 -12.98
CA ALA A 88 -6.32 15.08 -12.73
C ALA A 88 -5.28 16.04 -12.13
N ARG A 89 -4.24 15.52 -11.47
CA ARG A 89 -3.09 16.28 -10.93
C ARG A 89 -1.89 16.34 -11.89
N GLY A 90 -2.07 15.94 -13.16
CA GLY A 90 -1.03 16.01 -14.18
C GLY A 90 -0.19 14.73 -14.35
N GLN A 91 -0.44 13.66 -13.59
CA GLN A 91 0.27 12.39 -13.79
C GLN A 91 -0.14 11.74 -15.12
N ARG A 92 0.84 11.30 -15.91
CA ARG A 92 0.59 10.57 -17.16
C ARG A 92 0.68 9.06 -16.92
N TYR A 93 -0.26 8.32 -17.49
CA TYR A 93 -0.24 6.85 -17.53
C TYR A 93 -0.24 6.37 -18.97
N TYR A 94 0.52 5.33 -19.25
CA TYR A 94 0.71 4.79 -20.59
C TYR A 94 0.26 3.32 -20.65
N CYS A 95 -0.25 2.92 -21.81
CA CYS A 95 -0.57 1.52 -22.07
C CYS A 95 0.71 0.68 -22.02
N ARG A 96 0.69 -0.43 -21.28
CA ARG A 96 1.83 -1.36 -21.21
C ARG A 96 2.14 -2.07 -22.53
N HIS A 97 1.17 -2.11 -23.45
CA HIS A 97 1.31 -2.81 -24.73
C HIS A 97 1.81 -1.86 -25.83
N CYS A 98 1.05 -0.82 -26.18
CA CYS A 98 1.44 0.08 -27.27
C CYS A 98 2.19 1.34 -26.82
N ARG A 99 2.40 1.54 -25.51
CA ARG A 99 3.06 2.72 -24.91
C ARG A 99 2.36 4.06 -25.19
N ALA A 100 1.18 4.07 -25.80
CA ALA A 100 0.40 5.29 -26.00
C ALA A 100 -0.16 5.82 -24.67
N LEU A 101 -0.34 7.14 -24.59
CA LEU A 101 -0.97 7.82 -23.46
C LEU A 101 -2.41 7.34 -23.29
N LEU A 102 -2.81 7.03 -22.05
CA LEU A 102 -4.20 6.70 -21.73
C LEU A 102 -5.03 7.98 -21.64
N ILE A 103 -6.09 8.05 -22.42
CA ILE A 103 -7.07 9.15 -22.39
C ILE A 103 -8.42 8.66 -21.85
N PRO A 104 -9.20 9.52 -21.17
CA PRO A 104 -10.55 9.15 -20.74
C PRO A 104 -11.38 8.66 -21.93
N GLU A 105 -12.12 7.57 -21.73
CA GLU A 105 -13.15 7.19 -22.70
C GLU A 105 -14.26 8.24 -22.63
N LYS A 106 -14.58 8.88 -23.76
CA LYS A 106 -15.73 9.78 -23.83
C LYS A 106 -16.98 8.95 -23.58
N THR A 107 -17.76 9.28 -22.55
CA THR A 107 -19.16 8.84 -22.48
C THR A 107 -19.84 9.36 -23.74
N MET A 108 -20.41 8.47 -24.53
CA MET A 108 -21.33 8.87 -25.60
C MET A 108 -22.64 9.20 -24.89
N ASP A 109 -23.02 10.48 -24.94
CA ASP A 109 -24.36 10.95 -24.57
C ASP A 109 -25.32 10.68 -25.74
#